data_AF-A0A965P5T9-F1
#
_entry.id   AF-A0A965P5T9-F1
#
_cell.length_a   1.000
_cell.length_b   1.000
_cell.length_c   1.000
_cell.angle_alpha   90.00
_cell.angle_beta   90.00
_cell.angle_gamma   90.00
#
_symmetry.space_group_name_H-M   'P 1'
#
loop_
_entity.id
_entity.type
_entity.pdbx_description
1 polymer ?
#
loop_
_entity_poly.entity_id
_entity_poly.type
_entity_poly.pdbx_seq_one_letter_code
_entity_poly.pdbx_strand_id
1 'polypeptide(L)'
;MPKKKTQEISANLHRKLAEYKLTLPLKEHRIVKLDLDEPHQKYFMSCGTEVDGTTRALKYIPKDALIGWAYKLGRQGKDMNAEKGNAAKIGTIAHFLIQCDLMGWEPDLSACDGILVRSAQIAFKAYREWFSKAGLRPLAVEAQLVSHCYRFGGTIDLVGIDQHEELTLVDFKTSGGLWQDYLFQVAA
;
A
#
# COMPACT_ATOMS: atom_id res chain seq x y z
N MET A 1 -31.85 -9.07 -10.94
CA MET A 1 -30.50 -8.65 -10.49
C MET A 1 -29.48 -9.16 -11.49
N PRO A 2 -28.66 -8.31 -12.12
CA PRO A 2 -27.61 -8.81 -12.99
C PRO A 2 -26.57 -9.50 -12.10
N LYS A 3 -26.37 -10.80 -12.33
CA LYS A 3 -25.30 -11.59 -11.70
C LYS A 3 -23.99 -10.81 -11.89
N LYS A 4 -23.27 -10.48 -10.80
CA LYS A 4 -21.89 -9.96 -10.88
C LYS A 4 -21.12 -10.96 -11.75
N LYS A 5 -20.81 -10.60 -13.00
CA LYS A 5 -19.92 -11.41 -13.84
C LYS A 5 -18.61 -11.48 -13.07
N THR A 6 -18.29 -12.62 -12.48
CA THR A 6 -16.91 -12.99 -12.19
C THR A 6 -16.20 -12.78 -13.52
N GLN A 7 -15.34 -11.77 -13.62
CA GLN A 7 -14.65 -11.46 -14.87
C GLN A 7 -13.80 -12.67 -15.21
N GLU A 8 -14.22 -13.41 -16.25
CA GLU A 8 -13.52 -14.60 -16.72
C GLU A 8 -12.07 -14.20 -17.04
N ILE A 9 -11.12 -14.83 -16.36
CA ILE A 9 -9.69 -14.73 -16.62
C ILE A 9 -9.26 -15.99 -17.39
N SER A 10 -8.23 -15.90 -18.22
CA SER A 10 -7.78 -17.05 -18.99
C SER A 10 -7.31 -18.21 -18.10
N ALA A 11 -7.35 -19.43 -18.63
CA ALA A 11 -6.80 -20.61 -17.97
C ALA A 11 -5.30 -20.48 -17.66
N ASN A 12 -4.56 -19.72 -18.49
CA ASN A 12 -3.15 -19.43 -18.24
C ASN A 12 -2.98 -18.57 -17.00
N LEU A 13 -3.75 -17.48 -16.90
CA LEU A 13 -3.73 -16.61 -15.73
C LEU A 13 -4.15 -17.39 -14.47
N HIS A 14 -5.22 -18.18 -14.53
CA HIS A 14 -5.62 -19.06 -13.41
C HIS A 14 -4.47 -19.94 -12.90
N ARG A 15 -3.69 -20.55 -13.81
CA ARG A 15 -2.52 -21.36 -13.44
C ARG A 15 -1.43 -20.53 -12.79
N LYS A 16 -1.10 -19.34 -13.33
CA LYS A 16 -0.13 -18.41 -12.71
C LYS A 16 -0.58 -18.01 -11.30
N LEU A 17 -1.85 -17.67 -11.11
CA LEU A 17 -2.38 -17.28 -9.79
C LEU A 17 -2.27 -18.40 -8.77
N ALA A 18 -2.56 -19.64 -9.16
CA ALA A 18 -2.44 -20.81 -8.30
C ALA A 18 -0.99 -21.05 -7.85
N GLU A 19 -0.02 -20.84 -8.76
CA GLU A 19 1.41 -20.93 -8.44
C GLU A 19 1.82 -19.94 -7.35
N TYR A 20 1.34 -18.70 -7.45
CA TYR A 20 1.60 -17.64 -6.47
C TYR A 20 0.66 -17.66 -5.25
N LYS A 21 -0.28 -18.62 -5.18
CA LYS A 21 -1.33 -18.70 -4.15
C LYS A 21 -2.14 -17.40 -4.02
N LEU A 22 -2.31 -16.68 -5.13
CA LEU A 22 -3.10 -15.46 -5.19
C LEU A 22 -4.56 -15.79 -5.49
N THR A 23 -5.47 -15.16 -4.76
CA THR A 23 -6.92 -15.28 -4.96
C THR A 23 -7.52 -13.93 -5.27
N LEU A 24 -8.44 -13.89 -6.25
CA LEU A 24 -9.17 -12.66 -6.57
C LEU A 24 -9.90 -12.13 -5.32
N PRO A 25 -9.84 -10.81 -5.05
CA PRO A 25 -10.50 -10.24 -3.89
C PRO A 25 -12.01 -10.38 -4.05
N LEU A 26 -12.66 -10.96 -3.03
CA LEU A 26 -14.11 -10.92 -2.91
C LEU A 26 -14.52 -9.51 -2.44
N LYS A 27 -15.25 -8.79 -3.30
CA LYS A 27 -15.84 -7.50 -2.91
C LYS A 27 -17.03 -7.73 -1.99
N GLU A 28 -16.76 -7.71 -0.70
CA GLU A 28 -17.75 -7.77 0.37
C GLU A 28 -17.96 -6.39 0.95
N HIS A 29 -19.21 -5.96 1.08
CA HIS A 29 -19.50 -4.69 1.73
C HIS A 29 -19.43 -4.87 3.25
N ARG A 30 -18.53 -4.12 3.90
CA ARG A 30 -18.38 -4.04 5.35
C ARG A 30 -17.83 -2.68 5.74
N ILE A 31 -18.14 -2.24 6.95
CA ILE A 31 -17.53 -1.06 7.56
C ILE A 31 -16.22 -1.50 8.22
N VAL A 32 -15.12 -0.82 7.92
CA VAL A 32 -13.81 -1.08 8.52
C VAL A 32 -13.33 0.21 9.18
N LYS A 33 -12.87 0.11 10.42
CA LYS A 33 -12.34 1.25 11.16
C LYS A 33 -10.82 1.26 11.08
N LEU A 34 -10.24 2.44 10.86
CA LEU A 34 -8.79 2.64 10.94
C LEU A 34 -8.41 3.07 12.36
N ASP A 35 -7.49 2.31 12.96
CA ASP A 35 -6.77 2.69 14.17
C ASP A 35 -5.30 3.00 13.80
N LEU A 36 -4.87 4.23 14.06
CA LEU A 36 -3.50 4.68 13.74
C LEU A 36 -2.47 4.23 14.78
N ASP A 37 -2.92 3.73 15.93
CA ASP A 37 -2.07 3.24 17.01
C ASP A 37 -1.94 1.70 16.99
N GLU A 38 -2.51 1.04 15.98
CA GLU A 38 -2.35 -0.40 15.77
C GLU A 38 -0.86 -0.79 15.62
N PRO A 39 -0.42 -1.89 16.26
CA PRO A 39 0.94 -2.38 16.10
C PRO A 39 1.28 -2.63 14.64
N HIS A 40 2.51 -2.30 14.25
CA HIS A 40 2.99 -2.59 12.90
C HIS A 40 2.87 -4.08 12.55
N GLN A 41 2.54 -4.36 11.29
CA GLN A 41 2.48 -5.71 10.75
C GLN A 41 3.78 -6.48 11.02
N LYS A 42 3.62 -7.72 11.49
CA LYS A 42 4.71 -8.67 11.69
C LYS A 42 4.68 -9.75 10.63
N TYR A 43 5.84 -10.26 10.25
CA TYR A 43 5.96 -11.29 9.23
C TYR A 43 6.62 -12.53 9.81
N PHE A 44 6.11 -13.70 9.45
CA PHE A 44 6.57 -14.97 10.00
C PHE A 44 6.87 -15.97 8.88
N MET A 45 8.00 -16.65 8.96
CA MET A 45 8.29 -17.81 8.12
C MET A 45 7.38 -18.99 8.49
N SER A 46 7.35 -20.02 7.65
CA SER A 46 6.55 -21.23 7.89
C SER A 46 6.96 -22.00 9.15
N CYS A 47 8.21 -21.84 9.61
CA CYS A 47 8.70 -22.39 10.87
C CYS A 47 8.37 -21.52 12.11
N GLY A 48 7.63 -20.42 11.95
CA GLY A 48 7.23 -19.52 13.04
C GLY A 48 8.27 -18.46 13.43
N THR A 49 9.43 -18.42 12.77
CA THR A 49 10.43 -17.37 13.02
C THR A 49 9.95 -16.02 12.46
N GLU A 50 9.97 -14.98 13.31
CA GLU A 50 9.69 -13.59 12.90
C GLU A 50 10.83 -13.07 12.01
N VAL A 51 10.46 -12.36 10.93
CA VAL A 51 11.39 -11.72 10.01
C VAL A 51 11.08 -10.23 9.85
N ASP A 52 12.10 -9.46 9.49
CA ASP A 52 11.95 -8.03 9.28
C ASP A 52 11.11 -7.73 8.02
N GLY A 53 10.37 -6.61 8.06
CA GLY A 53 9.67 -6.08 6.90
C GLY A 53 10.62 -5.38 5.91
N THR A 54 10.31 -5.38 4.61
CA THR A 54 11.08 -4.72 3.55
C THR A 54 11.46 -3.29 3.92
N THR A 55 10.50 -2.51 4.41
CA THR A 55 10.73 -1.10 4.77
C THR A 55 11.70 -0.93 5.96
N ARG A 56 11.84 -1.93 6.83
CA ARG A 56 12.84 -1.92 7.92
C ARG A 56 14.24 -2.11 7.36
N ALA A 57 14.42 -3.04 6.42
CA ALA A 57 15.71 -3.22 5.73
C ALA A 57 16.12 -1.95 4.94
N LEU A 58 15.17 -1.28 4.29
CA LEU A 58 15.44 -0.05 3.53
C LEU A 58 15.87 1.15 4.40
N LYS A 59 15.71 1.11 5.73
CA LYS A 59 16.17 2.19 6.62
C LYS A 59 17.70 2.33 6.65
N TYR A 60 18.43 1.29 6.26
CA TYR A 60 19.90 1.32 6.19
C TYR A 60 20.44 1.99 4.93
N ILE A 61 19.56 2.29 3.96
CA ILE A 61 19.93 3.02 2.75
C ILE A 61 19.90 4.53 3.06
N PRO A 62 21.00 5.26 2.83
CA PRO A 62 21.05 6.71 3.07
C PRO A 62 19.97 7.47 2.29
N LYS A 63 19.39 8.48 2.94
CA LYS A 63 18.33 9.33 2.36
C LYS A 63 18.74 10.79 2.39
N ASP A 64 19.73 11.15 1.59
CA ASP A 64 20.37 12.48 1.62
C ASP A 64 19.38 13.63 1.43
N ALA A 65 18.31 13.41 0.66
CA ALA A 65 17.22 14.38 0.49
C ALA A 65 16.54 14.79 1.81
N LEU A 66 16.54 13.93 2.83
CA LEU A 66 15.96 14.25 4.14
C LEU A 66 16.79 15.28 4.91
N ILE A 67 18.10 15.42 4.63
CA ILE A 67 18.96 16.41 5.28
C ILE A 67 18.51 17.82 4.88
N GLY A 68 18.34 18.05 3.57
CA GLY A 68 17.85 19.33 3.05
C GLY A 68 16.43 19.65 3.52
N TRP A 69 15.56 18.64 3.57
CA TRP A 69 14.20 18.78 4.09
C TRP A 69 14.19 19.18 5.58
N ALA A 70 14.98 18.50 6.42
CA ALA A 70 15.12 18.79 7.84
C ALA A 70 15.61 20.23 8.08
N TYR A 71 16.63 20.67 7.36
CA TYR A 71 17.15 22.04 7.44
C TYR A 71 16.07 23.08 7.09
N LYS A 72 15.31 22.85 6.02
CA LYS A 72 14.21 23.73 5.60
C LYS A 72 13.14 23.84 6.69
N LEU A 73 12.73 22.73 7.30
CA LEU A 73 11.75 22.73 8.39
C LEU A 73 12.25 23.48 9.62
N GLY A 74 13.51 23.25 10.01
CA GLY A 74 14.13 23.97 11.13
C GLY A 74 14.15 25.49 10.90
N ARG A 75 14.47 25.94 9.68
CA ARG A 75 14.39 27.36 9.30
C ARG A 75 12.99 27.95 9.35
N GLN A 76 11.96 27.12 9.25
CA GLN A 76 10.55 27.52 9.37
C GLN A 76 10.04 27.44 10.82
N GLY A 77 10.90 27.07 11.79
CA GLY A 77 10.52 26.90 13.19
C GLY A 77 9.64 25.66 13.43
N LYS A 78 9.67 24.68 12.52
CA LYS A 78 8.84 23.47 12.61
C LYS A 78 9.60 22.31 13.25
N ASP A 79 8.89 21.51 14.04
CA ASP A 79 9.42 20.26 14.57
C ASP A 79 9.44 19.18 13.48
N MET A 80 10.64 18.72 13.12
CA MET A 80 10.85 17.72 12.07
C MET A 80 10.20 16.38 12.39
N ASN A 81 10.22 15.94 13.66
CA ASN A 81 9.67 14.65 14.06
C ASN A 81 8.14 14.67 14.01
N ALA A 82 7.52 15.78 14.42
CA ALA A 82 6.09 15.98 14.31
C ALA A 82 5.65 15.99 12.83
N GLU A 83 6.35 16.71 11.96
CA GLU A 83 6.05 16.77 10.53
C GLU A 83 6.23 15.41 9.84
N LYS A 84 7.28 14.66 10.19
CA LYS A 84 7.50 13.29 9.72
C LYS A 84 6.38 12.36 10.17
N GLY A 85 5.96 12.46 11.44
CA GLY A 85 4.86 11.67 11.99
C GLY A 85 3.53 11.96 11.29
N ASN A 86 3.23 13.23 11.05
CA ASN A 86 2.03 13.64 10.32
C ASN A 86 2.05 13.12 8.87
N ALA A 87 3.19 13.23 8.17
CA ALA A 87 3.34 12.70 6.82
C ALA A 87 3.13 11.18 6.77
N ALA A 88 3.64 10.44 7.75
CA ALA A 88 3.43 8.99 7.85
C ALA A 88 1.95 8.65 8.07
N LYS A 89 1.26 9.33 8.99
CA LYS A 89 -0.17 9.14 9.26
C LYS A 89 -1.04 9.46 8.04
N ILE A 90 -0.73 10.53 7.31
CA ILE A 90 -1.42 10.88 6.05
C ILE A 90 -1.29 9.75 5.03
N GLY A 91 -0.08 9.18 4.89
CA GLY A 91 0.17 8.02 4.04
C GLY A 91 -0.67 6.81 4.46
N THR A 92 -0.69 6.46 5.74
CA THR A 92 -1.50 5.36 6.29
C THR A 92 -3.00 5.54 5.98
N ILE A 93 -3.55 6.73 6.22
CA ILE A 93 -4.96 7.02 5.92
C ILE A 93 -5.22 6.91 4.42
N ALA A 94 -4.31 7.39 3.58
CA ALA A 94 -4.46 7.31 2.12
C ALA A 94 -4.47 5.85 1.62
N HIS A 95 -3.54 5.00 2.07
CA HIS A 95 -3.53 3.58 1.71
C HIS A 95 -4.79 2.87 2.20
N PHE A 96 -5.22 3.15 3.43
CA PHE A 96 -6.47 2.60 3.97
C PHE A 96 -7.70 2.95 3.11
N LEU A 97 -7.80 4.21 2.67
CA LEU A 97 -8.88 4.64 1.77
C LEU A 97 -8.81 3.93 0.40
N ILE A 98 -7.60 3.75 -0.15
CA ILE A 98 -7.37 3.01 -1.40
C ILE A 98 -7.78 1.55 -1.24
N GLN A 99 -7.38 0.89 -0.15
CA GLN A 99 -7.77 -0.48 0.15
C GLN A 99 -9.30 -0.59 0.23
N CYS A 100 -9.96 0.32 0.94
CA CYS A 100 -11.43 0.33 1.03
C CYS A 100 -12.10 0.46 -0.34
N ASP A 101 -11.61 1.36 -1.21
CA ASP A 101 -12.11 1.55 -2.57
C ASP A 101 -11.96 0.29 -3.44
N LEU A 102 -10.78 -0.33 -3.41
CA LEU A 102 -10.48 -1.54 -4.17
C LEU A 102 -11.33 -2.73 -3.70
N MET A 103 -11.52 -2.87 -2.39
CA MET A 103 -12.24 -3.96 -1.76
C MET A 103 -13.76 -3.75 -1.68
N GLY A 104 -14.26 -2.52 -1.88
CA GLY A 104 -15.67 -2.17 -1.74
C GLY A 104 -16.12 -2.02 -0.27
N TRP A 105 -15.20 -1.67 0.63
CA TRP A 105 -15.47 -1.41 2.03
C TRP A 105 -15.89 0.04 2.27
N GLU A 106 -16.60 0.26 3.37
CA GLU A 106 -16.89 1.60 3.87
C GLU A 106 -15.88 1.99 4.95
N PRO A 107 -15.10 3.06 4.76
CA PRO A 107 -14.08 3.48 5.73
C PRO A 107 -14.69 4.24 6.90
N ASP A 108 -14.40 3.81 8.13
CA ASP A 108 -14.61 4.55 9.37
C ASP A 108 -13.30 5.21 9.82
N LEU A 109 -13.25 6.54 9.70
CA LEU A 109 -12.13 7.40 10.09
C LEU A 109 -12.41 8.22 11.36
N SER A 110 -13.44 7.86 12.13
CA SER A 110 -13.87 8.62 13.31
C SER A 110 -12.79 8.81 14.38
N ALA A 111 -11.80 7.92 14.44
CA ALA A 111 -10.66 8.00 15.35
C ALA A 111 -9.50 8.85 14.82
N CYS A 112 -9.54 9.27 13.55
CA CYS A 112 -8.45 10.01 12.92
C CYS A 112 -8.60 11.53 13.07
N ASP A 113 -7.49 12.25 13.15
CA ASP A 113 -7.47 13.71 13.12
C ASP A 113 -8.00 14.23 11.77
N GLY A 114 -8.99 15.14 11.82
CA GLY A 114 -9.66 15.64 10.63
C GLY A 114 -8.78 16.45 9.67
N ILE A 115 -7.69 17.07 10.12
CA ILE A 115 -6.71 17.73 9.25
C ILE A 115 -5.96 16.68 8.45
N LEU A 116 -5.47 15.63 9.11
CA LEU A 116 -4.76 14.52 8.45
C LEU A 116 -5.67 13.80 7.44
N VAL A 117 -6.94 13.58 7.79
CA VAL A 117 -7.94 12.99 6.89
C VAL A 117 -8.12 13.84 5.63
N ARG A 118 -8.28 15.16 5.77
CA ARG A 118 -8.41 16.06 4.60
C ARG A 118 -7.19 16.01 3.70
N SER A 119 -5.98 15.97 4.26
CA SER A 119 -4.75 15.82 3.47
C SER A 119 -4.69 14.48 2.75
N ALA A 120 -5.09 13.38 3.40
CA ALA A 120 -5.13 12.05 2.78
C ALA A 120 -6.19 11.97 1.66
N GLN A 121 -7.33 12.65 1.79
CA GLN A 121 -8.37 12.71 0.75
C GLN A 121 -7.87 13.34 -0.56
N ILE A 122 -6.91 14.27 -0.50
CA ILE A 122 -6.29 14.84 -1.72
C ILE A 122 -5.50 13.75 -2.46
N ALA A 123 -4.69 12.98 -1.74
CA ALA A 123 -3.96 11.85 -2.32
C ALA A 123 -4.90 10.77 -2.85
N PHE A 124 -5.95 10.44 -2.10
CA PHE A 124 -6.97 9.48 -2.52
C PHE A 124 -7.69 9.91 -3.80
N LYS A 125 -8.02 11.21 -3.94
CA LYS A 125 -8.57 11.75 -5.18
C LYS A 125 -7.62 11.55 -6.36
N ALA A 126 -6.33 11.87 -6.19
CA ALA A 126 -5.31 11.67 -7.22
C ALA A 126 -5.18 10.18 -7.61
N TYR A 127 -5.21 9.28 -6.63
CA TYR A 127 -5.29 7.83 -6.87
C TYR A 127 -6.51 7.48 -7.73
N ARG A 128 -7.72 7.93 -7.38
CA ARG A 128 -8.94 7.57 -8.13
C ARG A 128 -8.89 8.06 -9.58
N GLU A 129 -8.37 9.27 -9.79
CA GLU A 129 -8.17 9.82 -11.12
C GLU A 129 -7.20 8.95 -11.94
N TRP A 130 -6.08 8.53 -11.34
CA TRP A 130 -5.13 7.62 -11.97
C TRP A 130 -5.73 6.24 -12.23
N PHE A 131 -6.34 5.61 -11.22
CA PHE A 131 -6.86 4.25 -11.28
C PHE A 131 -7.96 4.09 -12.32
N SER A 132 -8.79 5.13 -12.51
CA SER A 132 -9.82 5.17 -13.57
C SER A 132 -9.25 5.04 -14.99
N LYS A 133 -7.97 5.39 -15.19
CA LYS A 133 -7.26 5.36 -16.48
C LYS A 133 -6.24 4.24 -16.57
N ALA A 134 -5.89 3.61 -15.45
CA ALA A 134 -4.83 2.62 -15.37
C ALA A 134 -5.16 1.32 -16.12
N GLY A 135 -6.45 1.03 -16.36
CA GLY A 135 -6.87 -0.20 -17.04
C GLY A 135 -6.61 -1.47 -16.21
N LEU A 136 -6.28 -1.32 -14.93
CA LEU A 136 -5.95 -2.43 -14.03
C LEU A 136 -7.19 -3.01 -13.38
N ARG A 137 -7.26 -4.33 -13.32
CA ARG A 137 -8.21 -5.06 -12.49
C ARG A 137 -7.48 -5.56 -11.23
N PRO A 138 -7.99 -5.28 -10.02
CA PRO A 138 -7.36 -5.74 -8.79
C PRO A 138 -7.40 -7.26 -8.65
N LEU A 139 -6.26 -7.83 -8.28
CA LEU A 139 -6.07 -9.26 -8.07
C LEU A 139 -5.67 -9.60 -6.63
N ALA A 140 -4.89 -8.74 -5.97
CA ALA A 140 -4.62 -8.82 -4.54
C ALA A 140 -4.39 -7.39 -4.02
N VAL A 141 -4.87 -7.10 -2.81
CA VAL A 141 -4.79 -5.76 -2.21
C VAL A 141 -4.30 -5.92 -0.78
N GLU A 142 -3.27 -5.17 -0.39
CA GLU A 142 -2.58 -5.30 0.91
C GLU A 142 -2.14 -6.76 1.18
N ALA A 143 -1.59 -7.41 0.16
CA ALA A 143 -1.18 -8.82 0.23
C ALA A 143 0.15 -8.97 0.96
N GLN A 144 0.17 -9.82 1.99
CA GLN A 144 1.36 -10.08 2.80
C GLN A 144 2.14 -11.27 2.24
N LEU A 145 3.44 -11.09 2.02
CA LEU A 145 4.35 -12.12 1.54
C LEU A 145 5.59 -12.22 2.42
N VAL A 146 6.21 -13.40 2.41
CA VAL A 146 7.47 -13.69 3.09
C VAL A 146 8.38 -14.46 2.15
N SER A 147 9.61 -14.00 1.99
CA SER A 147 10.67 -14.74 1.29
C SER A 147 11.42 -15.63 2.28
N HIS A 148 11.25 -16.95 2.19
CA HIS A 148 12.01 -17.89 3.02
C HIS A 148 13.50 -17.93 2.66
N CYS A 149 13.83 -17.66 1.39
CA CYS A 149 15.21 -17.63 0.92
C CYS A 149 15.98 -16.44 1.51
N TYR A 150 15.40 -15.24 1.43
CA TYR A 150 16.06 -14.00 1.88
C TYR A 150 15.66 -13.55 3.28
N ARG A 151 14.67 -14.20 3.90
CA ARG A 151 14.22 -14.00 5.29
C ARG A 151 13.76 -12.57 5.59
N PHE A 152 12.91 -12.03 4.73
CA PHE A 152 12.17 -10.80 4.98
C PHE A 152 10.72 -10.94 4.49
N GLY A 153 9.84 -10.08 5.00
CA GLY A 153 8.44 -10.02 4.56
C GLY A 153 8.05 -8.62 4.08
N GLY A 154 6.89 -8.51 3.45
CA GLY A 154 6.37 -7.24 2.97
C GLY A 154 4.86 -7.31 2.74
N THR A 155 4.24 -6.14 2.69
CA THR A 155 2.85 -5.98 2.27
C THR A 155 2.86 -5.25 0.93
N ILE A 156 2.29 -5.89 -0.08
CA ILE A 156 2.10 -5.32 -1.41
C ILE A 156 0.79 -4.54 -1.41
N ASP A 157 0.83 -3.27 -1.80
CA ASP A 157 -0.39 -2.45 -1.87
C ASP A 157 -1.40 -3.03 -2.87
N LEU A 158 -0.96 -3.30 -4.10
CA LEU A 158 -1.81 -3.85 -5.15
C LEU A 158 -1.02 -4.75 -6.12
N VAL A 159 -1.55 -5.96 -6.34
CA VAL A 159 -1.30 -6.74 -7.56
C VAL A 159 -2.51 -6.56 -8.47
N GLY A 160 -2.28 -6.06 -9.68
CA GLY A 160 -3.30 -5.90 -10.70
C GLY A 160 -3.01 -6.75 -11.95
N ILE A 161 -4.01 -6.85 -12.82
CA ILE A 161 -3.86 -7.36 -14.18
C ILE A 161 -4.33 -6.32 -15.19
N ASP A 162 -3.55 -6.12 -16.23
CA ASP A 162 -3.89 -5.19 -17.32
C ASP A 162 -4.86 -5.83 -18.33
N GLN A 163 -5.16 -5.11 -19.42
CA GLN A 163 -6.01 -5.60 -20.51
C GLN A 163 -5.41 -6.78 -21.29
N HIS A 164 -4.12 -7.07 -21.11
CA HIS A 164 -3.40 -8.20 -21.72
C HIS A 164 -3.20 -9.38 -20.75
N GLU A 165 -3.78 -9.30 -19.55
CA GLU A 165 -3.62 -10.28 -18.47
C GLU A 165 -2.20 -10.41 -17.92
N GLU A 166 -1.37 -9.37 -18.08
CA GLU A 166 -0.05 -9.31 -17.46
C GLU A 166 -0.14 -8.82 -16.02
N LEU A 167 0.60 -9.49 -15.14
CA LEU A 167 0.66 -9.15 -13.72
C LEU A 167 1.44 -7.84 -13.55
N THR A 168 0.82 -6.90 -12.85
CA THR A 168 1.41 -5.59 -12.55
C THR A 168 1.44 -5.39 -11.03
N LEU A 169 2.64 -5.14 -10.50
CA LEU A 169 2.81 -4.69 -9.12
C LEU A 169 2.63 -3.17 -9.07
N VAL A 170 1.84 -2.70 -8.11
CA VAL A 170 1.61 -1.28 -7.88
C VAL A 170 1.93 -0.97 -6.42
N ASP A 171 2.74 0.06 -6.22
CA ASP A 171 3.11 0.62 -4.92
C ASP A 171 2.66 2.10 -4.92
N PHE A 172 1.70 2.42 -4.07
CA PHE A 172 1.15 3.77 -3.96
C PHE A 172 2.05 4.63 -3.07
N LYS A 173 2.22 5.90 -3.46
CA LYS A 173 3.08 6.84 -2.73
C LYS A 173 2.43 8.20 -2.59
N THR A 174 2.30 8.64 -1.34
CA THR A 174 2.00 10.04 -1.01
C THR A 174 3.32 10.80 -0.89
N SER A 175 3.90 11.20 -2.02
CA SER A 175 5.20 11.88 -2.08
C SER A 175 5.18 13.03 -3.08
N GLY A 176 6.02 14.05 -2.82
CA GLY A 176 6.28 15.14 -3.77
C GLY A 176 7.27 14.78 -4.88
N GLY A 177 7.81 13.55 -4.89
CA GLY A 177 8.76 13.07 -5.88
C GLY A 177 8.97 11.55 -5.84
N LEU A 178 9.75 11.04 -6.78
CA LEU A 178 10.18 9.64 -6.82
C LEU A 178 11.57 9.51 -6.20
N TRP A 179 11.76 8.48 -5.40
CA TRP A 179 12.99 8.23 -4.67
C TRP A 179 13.49 6.80 -4.91
N GLN A 180 14.79 6.60 -4.79
CA GLN A 180 15.43 5.33 -5.16
C GLN A 180 14.95 4.14 -4.30
N ASP A 181 14.61 4.39 -3.03
CA ASP A 181 14.08 3.38 -2.13
C ASP A 181 12.72 2.83 -2.57
N TYR A 182 11.97 3.58 -3.40
CA TYR A 182 10.71 3.09 -3.96
C TYR A 182 10.96 1.97 -4.98
N LEU A 183 12.01 2.10 -5.79
CA LEU A 183 12.42 1.05 -6.73
C LEU A 183 12.85 -0.22 -5.98
N PHE A 184 13.58 -0.06 -4.88
CA PHE A 184 13.98 -1.20 -4.05
C PHE A 184 12.79 -1.86 -3.36
N GLN A 185 11.78 -1.09 -2.94
CA GLN A 185 10.56 -1.64 -2.36
C GLN A 185 9.76 -2.46 -3.37
N VAL A 186 9.63 -2.01 -4.61
CA VAL A 186 8.93 -2.74 -5.69
C VAL A 186 9.69 -4.00 -6.14
N ALA A 187 11.03 -3.98 -6.06
CA ALA A 187 11.87 -5.10 -6.48
C ALA A 187 12.02 -6.21 -5.42
N ALA A 188 11.70 -5.91 -4.16
CA ALA A 188 11.87 -6.81 -3.01
C ALA A 188 10.62 -7.69 -2.79
#